data_AF-A0A3D4D1Q4-F1
#
_entry.id   AF-A0A3D4D1Q4-F1
#
_cell.length_a   1.000
_cell.length_b   1.000
_cell.length_c   1.000
_cell.angle_alpha   90.00
_cell.angle_beta   90.00
_cell.angle_gamma   90.00
#
_symmetry.space_group_name_H-M   'P 1'
#
loop_
_entity.id
_entity.type
_entity.pdbx_description
1 polymer ?
#
loop_
_entity_poly.entity_id
_entity_poly.type
_entity_poly.pdbx_seq_one_letter_code
_entity_poly.pdbx_strand_id
1 'polypeptide(L)'
;LYGELREVGQDKDVGQLCVNAKVRERLSEIATKAPFHYSAKMLLVQGDATLRPTRVEREVAGRIVRSAIEPIRGFSRLSLSQLSAKRLLTASEATSAEIERFARFISPDDSDLVKEAREVAQLTQTLGQGKRDGGLRNGVTYYRDTPLATYHSRFQSKFTALRQKLAPFTGEAIETEPPAGTNTTP
;
A
#
# COMPACT_ATOMS: atom_id res chain seq x y z
N LEU A 1 -19.50 -35.97 24.21
CA LEU A 1 -19.99 -34.98 23.23
C LEU A 1 -18.97 -33.90 22.83
N TYR A 2 -18.09 -33.42 23.73
CA TYR A 2 -17.13 -32.36 23.39
C TYR A 2 -15.75 -32.84 22.88
N GLY A 3 -15.53 -34.16 22.74
CA GLY A 3 -14.23 -34.74 22.34
C GLY A 3 -13.81 -34.33 20.92
N GLU A 4 -14.70 -34.51 19.95
CA GLU A 4 -14.48 -34.13 18.54
C GLU A 4 -14.24 -32.62 18.38
N LEU A 5 -14.97 -31.79 19.14
CA LEU A 5 -14.76 -30.33 19.14
C LEU A 5 -13.40 -29.94 19.73
N ARG A 6 -12.94 -30.64 20.77
CA ARG A 6 -11.60 -30.44 21.35
C ARG A 6 -10.50 -30.83 20.38
N GLU A 7 -10.68 -31.93 19.66
CA GLU A 7 -9.74 -32.43 18.66
C GLU A 7 -9.61 -31.47 17.47
N VAL A 8 -10.75 -30.94 16.97
CA VAL A 8 -10.76 -29.97 15.86
C VAL A 8 -10.15 -28.61 16.26
N GLY A 9 -10.23 -28.25 17.54
CA GLY A 9 -9.71 -26.99 18.09
C GLY A 9 -8.29 -27.06 18.66
N GLN A 10 -7.68 -28.25 18.75
CA GLN A 10 -6.48 -28.47 19.56
C GLN A 10 -5.26 -27.68 19.08
N ASP A 11 -5.19 -27.40 17.77
CA ASP A 11 -4.08 -26.65 17.13
C ASP A 11 -4.56 -25.38 16.40
N LYS A 12 -5.81 -24.94 16.63
CA LYS A 12 -6.39 -23.80 15.91
C LYS A 12 -6.74 -22.68 16.87
N ASP A 13 -6.21 -21.50 16.60
CA ASP A 13 -6.62 -20.30 17.31
C ASP A 13 -8.09 -19.95 16.97
N VAL A 14 -8.78 -19.27 17.88
CA VAL A 14 -10.18 -18.84 17.73
C VAL A 14 -10.36 -18.07 16.43
N GLY A 15 -9.40 -17.20 16.07
CA GLY A 15 -9.41 -16.47 14.81
C GLY A 15 -9.39 -17.40 13.58
N GLN A 16 -8.66 -18.51 13.62
CA GLN A 16 -8.59 -19.48 12.52
C GLN A 16 -9.88 -20.30 12.41
N LEU A 17 -10.50 -20.63 13.54
CA LEU A 17 -11.80 -21.31 13.58
C LEU A 17 -12.91 -20.41 13.02
N CYS A 18 -12.88 -19.12 13.33
CA CYS A 18 -13.90 -18.16 12.88
C CYS A 18 -13.83 -17.83 11.38
N VAL A 19 -12.76 -18.20 10.68
CA VAL A 19 -12.62 -18.07 9.22
C VAL A 19 -13.24 -19.28 8.49
N ASN A 20 -13.46 -20.41 9.18
CA ASN A 20 -14.03 -21.61 8.56
C ASN A 20 -15.51 -21.40 8.14
N ALA A 21 -15.83 -21.72 6.88
CA ALA A 21 -17.16 -21.51 6.32
C ALA A 21 -18.29 -22.18 7.12
N LYS A 22 -18.10 -23.43 7.58
CA LYS A 22 -19.10 -24.17 8.37
C LYS A 22 -19.29 -23.56 9.76
N VAL A 23 -18.20 -23.09 10.39
CA VAL A 23 -18.27 -22.40 11.68
C VAL A 23 -19.02 -21.07 11.53
N ARG A 24 -18.73 -20.31 10.46
CA ARG A 24 -19.42 -19.05 10.15
C ARG A 24 -20.91 -19.23 9.88
N GLU A 25 -21.29 -20.27 9.14
CA GLU A 25 -22.70 -20.61 8.88
C GLU A 25 -23.45 -20.85 10.21
N ARG A 26 -22.89 -21.68 11.10
CA ARG A 26 -23.47 -21.94 12.43
C ARG A 26 -23.52 -20.70 13.32
N LEU A 27 -22.47 -19.89 13.33
CA LEU A 27 -22.49 -18.62 14.07
C LEU A 27 -23.55 -17.65 13.53
N SER A 28 -23.79 -17.64 12.22
CA SER A 28 -24.83 -16.82 11.59
C SER A 28 -26.24 -17.30 11.96
N GLU A 29 -26.46 -18.63 11.99
CA GLU A 29 -27.70 -19.22 12.48
C GLU A 29 -27.98 -18.83 13.94
N ILE A 30 -26.95 -18.91 14.81
CA ILE A 30 -27.06 -18.51 16.22
C ILE A 30 -27.37 -17.02 16.34
N ALA A 31 -26.65 -16.17 15.61
CA ALA A 31 -26.88 -14.71 15.66
C ALA A 31 -28.30 -14.33 15.18
N THR A 32 -28.87 -15.09 14.24
CA THR A 32 -30.24 -14.88 13.74
C THR A 32 -31.29 -15.37 14.74
N LYS A 33 -31.10 -16.57 15.31
CA LYS A 33 -32.07 -17.19 16.24
C LYS A 33 -31.99 -16.63 17.66
N ALA A 34 -30.83 -16.13 18.08
CA ALA A 34 -30.58 -15.55 19.39
C ALA A 34 -29.85 -14.20 19.25
N PRO A 35 -30.56 -13.11 18.88
CA PRO A 35 -29.94 -11.82 18.58
C PRO A 35 -29.20 -11.17 19.76
N PHE A 36 -29.54 -11.56 20.99
CA PHE A 36 -28.93 -11.15 22.26
C PHE A 36 -27.61 -11.87 22.56
N HIS A 37 -27.25 -12.90 21.79
CA HIS A 37 -26.01 -13.66 21.98
C HIS A 37 -24.83 -12.95 21.29
N TYR A 38 -24.35 -11.87 21.92
CA TYR A 38 -23.31 -10.99 21.36
C TYR A 38 -22.00 -11.70 20.98
N SER A 39 -21.65 -12.81 21.65
CA SER A 39 -20.46 -13.59 21.34
C SER A 39 -20.47 -14.14 19.90
N ALA A 40 -21.62 -14.57 19.38
CA ALA A 40 -21.72 -15.07 18.00
C ALA A 40 -21.45 -13.96 16.98
N LYS A 41 -22.01 -12.77 17.22
CA LYS A 41 -21.75 -11.57 16.41
C LYS A 41 -20.27 -11.17 16.46
N MET A 42 -19.67 -11.17 17.64
CA MET A 42 -18.24 -10.86 17.80
C MET A 42 -17.34 -11.86 17.08
N LEU A 43 -17.61 -13.16 17.17
CA LEU A 43 -16.81 -14.19 16.49
C LEU A 43 -16.95 -14.10 14.96
N LEU A 44 -18.14 -13.76 14.44
CA LEU A 44 -18.35 -13.50 13.03
C LEU A 44 -17.49 -12.33 12.52
N VAL A 45 -17.43 -11.24 13.30
CA VAL A 45 -16.60 -10.06 13.02
C VAL A 45 -15.11 -10.41 13.09
N GLN A 46 -14.67 -11.17 14.10
CA GLN A 46 -13.27 -11.61 14.23
C GLN A 46 -12.84 -12.52 13.07
N GLY A 47 -13.74 -13.38 12.60
CA GLY A 47 -13.50 -14.28 11.47
C GLY A 47 -13.53 -13.60 10.11
N ASP A 48 -14.12 -12.41 10.01
CA ASP A 48 -14.22 -11.67 8.77
C ASP A 48 -12.90 -10.95 8.48
N ALA A 49 -12.24 -11.28 7.36
CA ALA A 49 -10.92 -10.73 7.03
C ALA A 49 -10.92 -9.21 6.81
N THR A 50 -12.07 -8.63 6.41
CA THR A 50 -12.23 -7.20 6.11
C THR A 50 -12.63 -6.42 7.37
N LEU A 51 -13.40 -7.02 8.27
CA LEU A 51 -13.93 -6.38 9.48
C LEU A 51 -13.18 -6.73 10.76
N ARG A 52 -12.02 -7.42 10.68
CA ARG A 52 -11.28 -7.76 11.91
C ARG A 52 -11.01 -6.49 12.72
N PRO A 53 -11.18 -6.52 14.05
CA PRO A 53 -10.93 -5.36 14.91
C PRO A 53 -9.50 -4.78 14.85
N THR A 54 -8.57 -5.51 14.23
CA THR A 54 -7.18 -5.07 14.00
C THR A 54 -7.01 -4.28 12.69
N ARG A 55 -8.03 -4.22 11.83
CA ARG A 55 -7.99 -3.47 10.58
C ARG A 55 -8.22 -2.00 10.83
N VAL A 56 -7.46 -1.17 10.14
CA VAL A 56 -7.69 0.27 10.11
C VAL A 56 -8.69 0.62 9.01
N GLU A 57 -9.45 1.69 9.22
CA GLU A 57 -10.32 2.26 8.20
C GLU A 57 -9.51 2.78 7.00
N ARG A 58 -10.13 2.82 5.81
CA ARG A 58 -9.47 3.23 4.56
C ARG A 58 -8.82 4.61 4.64
N GLU A 59 -9.44 5.57 5.35
CA GLU A 59 -8.87 6.91 5.56
C GLU A 59 -7.55 6.85 6.34
N VAL A 60 -7.52 6.06 7.42
CA VAL A 60 -6.31 5.83 8.21
C VAL A 60 -5.26 5.07 7.41
N ALA A 61 -5.66 4.06 6.63
CA ALA A 61 -4.78 3.37 5.69
C ALA A 61 -4.14 4.35 4.69
N GLY A 62 -4.92 5.27 4.13
CA GLY A 62 -4.44 6.32 3.23
C GLY A 62 -3.39 7.22 3.89
N ARG A 63 -3.62 7.66 5.13
CA ARG A 63 -2.64 8.46 5.90
C ARG A 63 -1.35 7.69 6.19
N ILE A 64 -1.47 6.42 6.57
CA ILE A 64 -0.31 5.54 6.81
C ILE A 64 0.51 5.38 5.53
N VAL A 65 -0.15 5.08 4.41
CA VAL A 65 0.52 4.93 3.10
C VAL A 65 1.18 6.25 2.68
N ARG A 66 0.50 7.39 2.88
CA ARG A 66 1.06 8.72 2.61
C ARG A 66 2.35 8.96 3.41
N SER A 67 2.36 8.60 4.68
CA SER A 67 3.54 8.71 5.55
C SER A 67 4.65 7.77 5.07
N ALA A 68 4.31 6.54 4.70
CA ALA A 68 5.29 5.54 4.27
C ALA A 68 6.06 5.97 3.02
N ILE A 69 5.42 6.69 2.09
CA ILE A 69 6.05 7.19 0.85
C ILE A 69 6.76 8.55 0.99
N GLU A 70 6.76 9.17 2.17
CA GLU A 70 7.44 10.47 2.37
C GLU A 70 8.96 10.45 2.04
N PRO A 71 9.74 9.39 2.36
CA PRO A 71 11.17 9.36 2.08
C PRO A 71 11.54 9.55 0.60
N ILE A 72 10.63 9.19 -0.31
CA ILE A 72 10.84 9.28 -1.76
C ILE A 72 10.19 10.51 -2.39
N ARG A 73 9.43 11.30 -1.62
CA ARG A 73 8.67 12.47 -2.12
C ARG A 73 9.54 13.46 -2.87
N GLY A 74 10.71 13.78 -2.32
CA GLY A 74 11.61 14.78 -2.90
C GLY A 74 12.10 14.41 -4.29
N PHE A 75 12.21 13.12 -4.63
CA PHE A 75 12.74 12.69 -5.93
C PHE A 75 11.80 12.98 -7.09
N SER A 76 10.48 13.03 -6.84
CA SER A 76 9.49 13.28 -7.89
C SER A 76 9.67 14.63 -8.60
N ARG A 77 10.27 15.61 -7.91
CA ARG A 77 10.51 16.97 -8.40
C ARG A 77 11.93 17.18 -8.96
N LEU A 78 12.81 16.19 -8.83
CA LEU A 78 14.19 16.31 -9.28
C LEU A 78 14.33 15.81 -10.72
N SER A 79 15.23 16.43 -11.47
CA SER A 79 15.64 15.90 -12.77
C SER A 79 16.52 14.65 -12.61
N LEU A 80 16.58 13.81 -13.64
CA LEU A 80 17.34 12.56 -13.60
C LEU A 80 18.83 12.76 -13.26
N SER A 81 19.43 13.89 -13.66
CA SER A 81 20.84 14.21 -13.36
C SER A 81 21.06 14.48 -11.86
N GLN A 82 20.09 15.11 -11.18
CA GLN A 82 20.15 15.47 -9.76
C GLN A 82 19.92 14.26 -8.83
N LEU A 83 19.38 13.16 -9.36
CA LEU A 83 19.17 11.95 -8.58
C LEU A 83 20.48 11.24 -8.28
N SER A 84 20.61 10.72 -7.07
CA SER A 84 21.75 9.91 -6.64
C SER A 84 21.31 8.46 -6.45
N ALA A 85 22.08 7.51 -6.97
CA ALA A 85 21.84 6.07 -6.77
C ALA A 85 21.69 5.70 -5.28
N LYS A 86 22.65 6.13 -4.44
CA LYS A 86 22.65 5.85 -3.00
C LYS A 86 21.35 6.31 -2.33
N ARG A 87 21.00 7.59 -2.47
CA ARG A 87 19.76 8.19 -1.94
C ARG A 87 18.50 7.47 -2.39
N LEU A 88 18.39 7.12 -3.68
CA LEU A 88 17.23 6.40 -4.22
C LEU A 88 17.09 5.01 -3.59
N LEU A 89 18.19 4.25 -3.51
CA LEU A 89 18.19 2.91 -2.92
C LEU A 89 17.80 2.95 -1.44
N THR A 90 18.46 3.80 -0.64
CA THR A 90 18.17 3.94 0.80
C THR A 90 16.72 4.36 1.06
N ALA A 91 16.20 5.33 0.31
CA ALA A 91 14.84 5.79 0.49
C ALA A 91 13.80 4.75 0.02
N SER A 92 14.09 4.00 -1.05
CA SER A 92 13.22 2.91 -1.50
C SER A 92 13.15 1.78 -0.47
N GLU A 93 14.27 1.44 0.17
CA GLU A 93 14.32 0.44 1.22
C GLU A 93 13.52 0.87 2.46
N ALA A 94 13.72 2.11 2.92
CA ALA A 94 12.96 2.67 4.03
C ALA A 94 11.44 2.69 3.73
N THR A 95 11.06 3.11 2.52
CA THR A 95 9.66 3.14 2.08
C THR A 95 9.06 1.74 2.05
N SER A 96 9.75 0.77 1.45
CA SER A 96 9.28 -0.63 1.41
C SER A 96 9.13 -1.23 2.80
N ALA A 97 10.08 -0.98 3.71
CA ALA A 97 10.01 -1.47 5.08
C ALA A 97 8.77 -0.95 5.82
N GLU A 98 8.46 0.34 5.69
CA GLU A 98 7.26 0.92 6.31
C GLU A 98 5.96 0.40 5.67
N ILE A 99 5.92 0.25 4.34
CA ILE A 99 4.76 -0.34 3.65
C ILE A 99 4.49 -1.75 4.17
N GLU A 100 5.51 -2.61 4.25
CA GLU A 100 5.35 -3.99 4.72
C GLU A 100 4.98 -4.07 6.20
N ARG A 101 5.52 -3.17 7.02
CA ARG A 101 5.17 -3.08 8.44
C ARG A 101 3.67 -2.89 8.63
N PHE A 102 3.07 -1.99 7.84
CA PHE A 102 1.67 -1.60 8.00
C PHE A 102 0.67 -2.37 7.13
N ALA A 103 1.12 -3.03 6.05
CA ALA A 103 0.24 -3.81 5.17
C ALA A 103 -0.65 -4.81 5.93
N ARG A 104 -0.15 -5.37 7.04
CA ARG A 104 -0.89 -6.32 7.89
C ARG A 104 -2.15 -5.74 8.55
N PHE A 105 -2.26 -4.42 8.68
CA PHE A 105 -3.39 -3.73 9.31
C PHE A 105 -4.37 -3.15 8.29
N ILE A 106 -4.02 -3.15 7.00
CA ILE A 106 -4.87 -2.63 5.94
C ILE A 106 -5.86 -3.73 5.50
N SER A 107 -7.12 -3.37 5.28
CA SER A 107 -8.14 -4.32 4.80
C SER A 107 -7.75 -4.90 3.43
N PRO A 108 -8.07 -6.16 3.13
CA PRO A 108 -7.93 -6.71 1.77
C PRO A 108 -8.64 -5.86 0.69
N ASP A 109 -9.76 -5.23 1.03
CA ASP A 109 -10.53 -4.36 0.13
C ASP A 109 -9.76 -3.06 -0.21
N ASP A 110 -8.83 -2.66 0.67
CA ASP A 110 -7.97 -1.50 0.51
C ASP A 110 -6.56 -1.89 0.00
N SER A 111 -6.40 -3.10 -0.52
CA SER A 111 -5.12 -3.61 -1.01
C SER A 111 -4.59 -2.82 -2.21
N ASP A 112 -5.44 -2.05 -2.88
CA ASP A 112 -5.06 -1.14 -3.97
C ASP A 112 -4.06 -0.07 -3.50
N LEU A 113 -4.25 0.50 -2.30
CA LEU A 113 -3.34 1.51 -1.74
C LEU A 113 -1.94 0.94 -1.51
N VAL A 114 -1.87 -0.28 -0.96
CA VAL A 114 -0.61 -0.98 -0.68
C VAL A 114 0.10 -1.38 -1.97
N LYS A 115 -0.63 -1.90 -2.96
CA LYS A 115 -0.07 -2.32 -4.25
C LYS A 115 0.57 -1.15 -4.99
N GLU A 116 -0.11 -0.01 -5.06
CA GLU A 116 0.41 1.18 -5.73
C GLU A 116 1.63 1.77 -5.00
N ALA A 117 1.63 1.78 -3.66
CA ALA A 117 2.78 2.21 -2.87
C ALA A 117 4.01 1.31 -3.11
N ARG A 118 3.82 -0.01 -3.16
CA ARG A 118 4.88 -0.97 -3.51
C ARG A 118 5.42 -0.73 -4.91
N GLU A 119 4.54 -0.49 -5.89
CA GLU A 119 4.96 -0.20 -7.26
C GLU A 119 5.86 1.04 -7.32
N VAL A 120 5.48 2.10 -6.61
CA VAL A 120 6.27 3.34 -6.53
C VAL A 120 7.63 3.11 -5.85
N ALA A 121 7.66 2.36 -4.74
CA ALA A 121 8.90 2.00 -4.06
C ALA A 121 9.82 1.17 -4.98
N GLN A 122 9.26 0.20 -5.72
CA GLN A 122 9.98 -0.63 -6.67
C GLN A 122 10.54 0.18 -7.84
N LEU A 123 9.78 1.14 -8.37
CA LEU A 123 10.25 2.05 -9.41
C LEU A 123 11.41 2.92 -8.91
N THR A 124 11.33 3.41 -7.68
CA THR A 124 12.42 4.16 -7.04
C THR A 124 13.68 3.31 -6.90
N GLN A 125 13.53 2.06 -6.45
CA GLN A 125 14.64 1.11 -6.34
C GLN A 125 15.26 0.81 -7.70
N THR A 126 14.43 0.56 -8.72
CA THR A 126 14.86 0.28 -10.10
C THR A 126 15.62 1.47 -10.68
N LEU A 127 15.16 2.69 -10.41
CA LEU A 127 15.85 3.91 -10.80
C LEU A 127 17.20 4.05 -10.09
N GLY A 128 17.27 3.71 -8.80
CA GLY A 128 18.51 3.67 -8.03
C GLY A 128 19.52 2.65 -8.57
N GLN A 129 19.06 1.45 -8.91
CA GLN A 129 19.86 0.40 -9.56
C GLN A 129 20.34 0.85 -10.93
N GLY A 130 19.46 1.42 -11.76
CA GLY A 130 19.81 1.92 -13.07
C GLY A 130 20.79 3.10 -13.05
N LYS A 131 20.77 3.94 -12.01
CA LYS A 131 21.78 4.99 -11.80
C LYS A 131 23.14 4.44 -11.37
N ARG A 132 23.18 3.28 -10.70
CA ARG A 132 24.41 2.63 -10.24
C ARG A 132 25.05 1.75 -11.31
N ASP A 133 24.22 0.96 -11.97
CA ASP A 133 24.64 -0.18 -12.80
C ASP A 133 24.34 0.07 -14.30
N GLY A 134 23.76 1.22 -14.65
CA GLY A 134 23.34 1.54 -16.01
C GLY A 134 24.50 1.75 -16.98
N GLY A 135 24.33 1.27 -18.21
CA GLY A 135 25.31 1.42 -19.29
C GLY A 135 24.98 2.61 -20.19
N LEU A 136 26.00 3.38 -20.59
CA LEU A 136 25.84 4.48 -21.55
C LEU A 136 25.86 3.92 -22.98
N ARG A 137 24.82 4.23 -23.77
CA ARG A 137 24.73 3.90 -25.20
C ARG A 137 24.22 5.15 -25.95
N ASN A 138 25.00 5.65 -26.91
CA ASN A 138 24.62 6.83 -27.72
C ASN A 138 24.18 8.06 -26.89
N GLY A 139 24.88 8.35 -25.78
CA GLY A 139 24.54 9.47 -24.89
C GLY A 139 23.34 9.24 -23.98
N VAL A 140 22.70 8.07 -24.04
CA VAL A 140 21.56 7.70 -23.19
C VAL A 140 21.97 6.58 -22.24
N THR A 141 21.63 6.71 -20.95
CA THR A 141 21.85 5.65 -19.97
C THR A 141 20.72 4.63 -20.06
N TYR A 142 21.07 3.35 -20.18
CA TYR A 142 20.13 2.22 -20.22
C TYR A 142 20.29 1.34 -18.99
N TYR A 143 19.18 0.78 -18.53
CA TYR A 143 19.12 -0.29 -17.54
C TYR A 143 18.11 -1.33 -17.99
N ARG A 144 18.50 -2.62 -18.05
CA ARG A 144 17.65 -3.71 -18.56
C ARG A 144 16.99 -3.37 -19.91
N ASP A 145 17.81 -2.87 -20.83
CA ASP A 145 17.43 -2.46 -22.19
C ASP A 145 16.33 -1.37 -22.30
N THR A 146 16.02 -0.71 -21.18
CA THR A 146 15.10 0.43 -21.13
C THR A 146 15.89 1.70 -20.81
N PRO A 147 15.63 2.82 -21.53
CA PRO A 147 16.23 4.11 -21.18
C PRO A 147 15.90 4.49 -19.74
N LEU A 148 16.89 4.99 -19.00
CA LEU A 148 16.73 5.37 -17.60
C LEU A 148 15.71 6.51 -17.42
N ALA A 149 15.58 7.38 -18.42
CA ALA A 149 14.54 8.42 -18.50
C ALA A 149 13.11 7.85 -18.51
N THR A 150 12.91 6.65 -19.07
CA THR A 150 11.61 5.97 -19.04
C THR A 150 11.25 5.48 -17.64
N TYR A 151 12.21 4.99 -16.86
CA TYR A 151 11.97 4.66 -15.45
C TYR A 151 11.68 5.92 -14.62
N HIS A 152 12.40 7.01 -14.90
CA HIS A 152 12.21 8.28 -14.21
C HIS A 152 10.80 8.85 -14.44
N SER A 153 10.35 8.94 -15.70
CA SER A 153 9.02 9.41 -16.03
C SER A 153 7.92 8.51 -15.45
N ARG A 154 8.08 7.18 -15.52
CA ARG A 154 7.14 6.24 -14.87
C ARG A 154 7.04 6.45 -13.37
N PHE A 155 8.19 6.63 -12.70
CA PHE A 155 8.23 6.95 -11.28
C PHE A 155 7.47 8.24 -10.98
N GLN A 156 7.74 9.33 -11.70
CA GLN A 156 7.07 10.61 -11.50
C GLN A 156 5.56 10.49 -11.69
N SER A 157 5.12 9.92 -12.81
CA SER A 157 3.69 9.75 -13.10
C SER A 157 2.97 8.91 -12.05
N LYS A 158 3.55 7.77 -11.66
CA LYS A 158 2.96 6.87 -10.65
C LYS A 158 2.95 7.49 -9.25
N PHE A 159 4.03 8.17 -8.87
CA PHE A 159 4.10 8.87 -7.60
C PHE A 159 3.05 9.99 -7.51
N THR A 160 2.89 10.78 -8.57
CA THR A 160 1.87 11.84 -8.64
C THR A 160 0.46 11.27 -8.57
N ALA A 161 0.17 10.20 -9.33
CA ALA A 161 -1.13 9.53 -9.29
C ALA A 161 -1.45 8.98 -7.89
N LEU A 162 -0.48 8.33 -7.24
CA LEU A 162 -0.64 7.85 -5.87
C LEU A 162 -0.89 9.02 -4.90
N ARG A 163 -0.16 10.13 -5.01
CA ARG A 163 -0.42 11.30 -4.16
C ARG A 163 -1.81 11.90 -4.36
N GLN A 164 -2.27 12.00 -5.60
CA GLN A 164 -3.64 12.48 -5.89
C GLN A 164 -4.70 11.55 -5.29
N LYS A 165 -4.49 10.24 -5.38
CA LYS A 165 -5.37 9.25 -4.76
C LYS A 165 -5.39 9.32 -3.24
N LEU A 166 -4.27 9.69 -2.62
CA LEU A 166 -4.14 9.80 -1.16
C LEU A 166 -4.58 11.15 -0.59
N ALA A 167 -4.61 12.21 -1.41
CA ALA A 167 -4.93 13.58 -0.99
C ALA A 167 -6.27 13.72 -0.23
N PRO A 168 -7.37 13.03 -0.63
CA PRO A 168 -8.64 13.10 0.10
C PRO A 168 -8.54 12.65 1.56
N PHE A 169 -7.61 11.72 1.87
CA PHE A 169 -7.48 11.15 3.21
C PHE A 169 -6.61 12.00 4.14
N THR A 170 -5.75 12.85 3.56
CA THR A 170 -4.72 13.59 4.30
C THR A 170 -5.06 15.07 4.47
N GLY A 171 -6.06 15.58 3.73
CA GLY A 171 -6.37 17.00 3.68
C GLY A 171 -5.25 17.85 3.06
N GLU A 172 -4.27 17.22 2.39
CA GLU A 172 -3.21 17.94 1.67
C GLU A 172 -3.82 18.61 0.43
N ALA A 173 -3.54 19.90 0.23
CA ALA A 173 -3.85 20.57 -1.01
C ALA A 173 -3.13 19.85 -2.17
N ILE A 174 -3.90 19.43 -3.17
CA ILE A 174 -3.35 18.93 -4.43
C ILE A 174 -2.72 20.15 -5.10
N GLU A 175 -1.39 20.27 -5.04
CA GLU A 175 -0.64 21.23 -5.87
C GLU A 175 -0.91 20.85 -7.33
N THR A 176 -1.94 21.46 -7.90
CA THR A 176 -2.14 21.54 -9.35
C THR A 176 -1.10 22.56 -9.82
N GLU A 177 -0.11 22.09 -10.58
CA GLU A 177 0.75 23.00 -11.34
C GLU A 177 -0.17 23.97 -12.11
N PRO A 178 0.01 25.30 -11.99
CA PRO A 178 -0.79 26.23 -12.76
C PRO A 178 -0.53 25.99 -14.26
N PRO A 179 -1.55 26.09 -15.13
CA PRO A 179 -1.34 26.01 -16.57
C PRO A 179 -0.32 27.07 -16.97
N ALA A 180 0.65 26.65 -17.80
CA ALA A 180 1.71 27.50 -18.34
C ALA A 180 1.16 28.86 -18.77
N GLY A 181 1.79 29.92 -18.26
CA GLY A 181 1.30 31.29 -18.36
C GLY A 181 0.91 31.68 -19.78
N THR A 182 -0.32 32.15 -19.95
CA THR A 182 -0.69 32.97 -21.10
C THR A 182 -0.06 34.35 -20.91
N ASN A 183 1.12 34.53 -21.50
CA ASN A 183 1.65 35.86 -21.79
C ASN A 183 0.66 36.58 -22.72
N THR A 184 -0.12 37.47 -22.15
CA THR A 184 -0.80 38.54 -22.88
C THR A 184 -0.53 39.81 -22.09
N THR A 185 0.42 40.59 -22.58
CA THR A 185 0.67 41.96 -22.13
C THR A 185 0.02 42.90 -23.16
N PRO A 186 -0.67 43.96 -22.72
CA PRO A 186 -1.31 44.94 -23.61
C PRO A 186 -0.30 45.76 -24.42
#